data_AF-A0A520H329-F1
#
_entry.id   AF-A0A520H329-F1
#
_cell.length_a   1.000
_cell.length_b   1.000
_cell.length_c   1.000
_cell.angle_alpha   90.00
_cell.angle_beta   90.00
_cell.angle_gamma   90.00
#
_symmetry.space_group_name_H-M   'P 1'
#
loop_
_entity.id
_entity.type
_entity.pdbx_description
1 polymer ?
#
loop_
_entity_poly.entity_id
_entity_poly.type
_entity_poly.pdbx_seq_one_letter_code
_entity_poly.pdbx_strand_id
1 'polypeptide(L)'
;MLHTDSDAAPLQAAVQRLDQFPSHQWATVVDLRRPDATDAAEDRDLVLRLTEIGFVPGEAVRIVASGLPGREPLAVRLGHTTFALRRHEASFIHVTAGAAHHG
;
A
#
# COMPACT_ATOMS: atom_id res chain seq x y z
N MET A 1 -0.40 -1.38 41.30
CA MET A 1 -1.58 -2.24 41.11
C MET A 1 -2.00 -2.10 39.66
N LEU A 2 -1.45 -3.01 38.84
CA LEU A 2 -1.86 -3.47 37.52
C LEU A 2 -2.83 -2.56 36.74
N HIS A 3 -2.29 -1.73 35.84
CA HIS A 3 -3.02 -1.40 34.63
C HIS A 3 -2.77 -2.52 33.64
N THR A 4 -3.88 -3.11 33.23
CA THR A 4 -4.05 -4.28 32.37
C THR A 4 -3.21 -4.17 31.11
N ASP A 5 -2.39 -5.20 30.90
CA ASP A 5 -1.84 -5.60 29.61
C ASP A 5 -3.01 -5.73 28.63
N SER A 6 -3.17 -4.75 27.74
CA SER A 6 -4.16 -4.84 26.68
C SER A 6 -3.63 -5.79 25.63
N ASP A 7 -3.84 -7.08 25.87
CA ASP A 7 -3.82 -8.15 24.89
C ASP A 7 -4.82 -7.80 23.78
N ALA A 8 -4.37 -6.95 22.86
CA ALA A 8 -5.12 -6.58 21.67
C ALA A 8 -4.98 -7.75 20.70
N ALA A 9 -5.96 -8.66 20.76
CA ALA A 9 -6.22 -9.62 19.69
C ALA A 9 -6.01 -8.93 18.33
N PRO A 10 -5.30 -9.56 17.37
CA PRO A 10 -5.01 -8.91 16.10
C PRO A 10 -6.34 -8.57 15.44
N LEU A 11 -6.69 -7.28 15.44
CA LEU A 11 -7.77 -6.73 14.64
C LEU A 11 -7.54 -7.29 13.25
N GLN A 12 -8.50 -8.05 12.71
CA GLN A 12 -8.45 -8.49 11.32
C GLN A 12 -8.23 -7.25 10.48
N ALA A 13 -6.98 -7.02 10.09
CA ALA A 13 -6.59 -5.73 9.58
C ALA A 13 -7.21 -5.62 8.19
N ALA A 14 -8.19 -4.73 8.06
CA ALA A 14 -9.02 -4.63 6.87
C ALA A 14 -8.14 -4.35 5.65
N VAL A 15 -8.34 -5.13 4.59
CA VAL A 15 -7.65 -4.91 3.33
C VAL A 15 -8.27 -3.68 2.67
N GLN A 16 -7.43 -2.72 2.28
CA GLN A 16 -7.83 -1.48 1.63
C GLN A 16 -6.84 -1.08 0.56
N ARG A 17 -7.28 -0.28 -0.42
CA ARG A 17 -6.38 0.21 -1.47
C ARG A 17 -5.43 1.26 -0.94
N LEU A 18 -4.19 1.26 -1.45
CA LEU A 18 -3.16 2.20 -1.02
C LEU A 18 -3.56 3.66 -1.32
N ASP A 19 -4.26 3.92 -2.43
CA ASP A 19 -4.73 5.28 -2.77
C ASP A 19 -5.70 5.89 -1.73
N GLN A 20 -6.37 5.04 -0.96
CA GLN A 20 -7.28 5.42 0.12
C GLN A 20 -6.66 5.28 1.51
N PHE A 21 -5.43 4.77 1.59
CA PHE A 21 -4.75 4.58 2.87
C PHE A 21 -4.30 5.92 3.46
N PRO A 22 -4.43 6.13 4.78
CA PRO A 22 -3.98 7.37 5.41
C PRO A 22 -2.48 7.61 5.21
N SER A 23 -2.11 8.85 4.92
CA SER A 23 -0.71 9.26 4.89
C SER A 23 -0.03 9.03 6.23
N HIS A 24 1.28 8.84 6.17
CA HIS A 24 2.17 8.68 7.31
C HIS A 24 1.99 7.42 8.17
N GLN A 25 1.05 6.55 7.83
CA GLN A 25 0.87 5.26 8.48
C GLN A 25 1.57 4.15 7.70
N TRP A 26 2.11 3.17 8.42
CA TRP A 26 2.71 1.98 7.81
C TRP A 26 1.64 0.92 7.55
N ALA A 27 1.78 0.25 6.41
CA ALA A 27 0.94 -0.84 5.98
C ALA A 27 1.81 -1.97 5.41
N THR A 28 1.24 -3.16 5.33
CA THR A 28 1.83 -4.29 4.61
C THR A 28 1.04 -4.53 3.32
N VAL A 29 1.75 -4.67 2.21
CA VAL A 29 1.19 -5.08 0.92
C VAL A 29 0.61 -6.48 1.07
N VAL A 30 -0.64 -6.66 0.66
CA VAL A 30 -1.37 -7.93 0.72
C VAL A 30 -1.35 -8.60 -0.65
N ASP A 31 -1.73 -7.85 -1.69
CA ASP A 31 -1.65 -8.26 -3.08
C ASP A 31 -1.77 -7.04 -4.01
N LEU A 32 -1.73 -7.31 -5.32
CA LEU A 32 -2.10 -6.35 -6.35
C LEU A 32 -3.44 -6.74 -6.98
N ARG A 33 -4.23 -5.74 -7.40
CA ARG A 33 -5.44 -5.92 -8.19
C ARG A 33 -5.12 -6.81 -9.38
N ARG A 34 -5.86 -7.89 -9.54
CA ARG A 34 -5.79 -8.75 -10.72
C ARG A 34 -6.58 -8.09 -11.86
N PRO A 35 -5.95 -7.77 -13.00
CA PRO A 35 -6.69 -7.28 -14.15
C PRO A 35 -7.47 -8.42 -14.81
N ASP A 36 -8.72 -8.17 -15.17
CA ASP A 36 -9.59 -9.14 -15.85
C ASP A 36 -9.41 -9.08 -17.37
N ALA A 37 -10.00 -10.03 -18.11
CA ALA A 37 -9.93 -10.07 -19.58
C ALA A 37 -10.45 -8.78 -20.25
N THR A 38 -11.38 -8.08 -19.60
CA THR A 38 -11.98 -6.82 -20.08
C THR A 38 -11.14 -5.58 -19.79
N ASP A 39 -10.11 -5.68 -18.95
CA ASP A 39 -9.25 -4.54 -18.62
C ASP A 39 -8.26 -4.23 -19.75
N ALA A 40 -7.82 -2.96 -19.77
CA ALA A 40 -6.83 -2.46 -20.72
C ALA A 40 -5.51 -3.24 -20.62
N ALA A 41 -4.79 -3.37 -21.73
CA ALA A 41 -3.45 -3.97 -21.72
C ALA A 41 -2.49 -3.21 -20.79
N GLU A 42 -2.62 -1.87 -20.74
CA GLU A 42 -1.83 -0.99 -19.88
C GLU A 42 -1.96 -1.33 -18.39
N ASP A 43 -3.13 -1.77 -17.94
CA ASP A 43 -3.35 -2.18 -16.54
C ASP A 43 -2.59 -3.47 -16.19
N ARG A 44 -2.46 -4.39 -17.16
CA ARG A 44 -1.67 -5.62 -17.00
C ARG A 44 -0.19 -5.30 -16.92
N ASP A 45 0.30 -4.45 -17.82
CA ASP A 45 1.69 -4.00 -17.84
C ASP A 45 2.03 -3.22 -16.56
N LEU A 46 1.10 -2.42 -16.05
CA LEU A 46 1.24 -1.72 -14.79
C LEU A 46 1.41 -2.67 -13.60
N VAL A 47 0.58 -3.72 -13.49
CA VAL A 47 0.69 -4.71 -12.41
C VAL A 47 2.03 -5.45 -12.46
N LEU A 48 2.49 -5.82 -13.66
CA LEU A 48 3.81 -6.43 -13.84
C LEU A 48 4.90 -5.48 -13.37
N ARG A 49 4.87 -4.22 -13.81
CA ARG A 49 5.83 -3.21 -13.37
C ARG A 49 5.81 -3.04 -11.86
N LEU A 50 4.65 -2.87 -11.24
CA LEU A 50 4.51 -2.75 -9.78
C LEU A 50 5.13 -3.94 -9.04
N THR A 51 4.99 -5.15 -9.58
CA THR A 51 5.62 -6.36 -9.04
C THR A 51 7.15 -6.29 -9.15
N GLU A 52 7.68 -5.87 -10.31
CA GLU A 52 9.13 -5.77 -10.57
C GLU A 52 9.84 -4.76 -9.65
N ILE A 53 9.18 -3.64 -9.31
CA ILE A 53 9.70 -2.67 -8.33
C ILE A 53 9.58 -3.13 -6.87
N GLY A 54 8.83 -4.21 -6.60
CA GLY A 54 8.78 -4.85 -5.30
C GLY A 54 7.46 -4.65 -4.52
N PHE A 55 6.37 -4.21 -5.14
CA PHE A 55 5.06 -4.24 -4.49
C PHE A 55 4.52 -5.67 -4.45
N VAL A 56 5.08 -6.49 -3.57
CA VAL A 56 4.75 -7.90 -3.39
C VAL A 56 4.19 -8.17 -1.99
N PRO A 57 3.42 -9.25 -1.79
CA PRO A 57 2.83 -9.57 -0.49
C PRO A 57 3.88 -9.63 0.63
N GLY A 58 3.58 -9.03 1.77
CA GLY A 58 4.48 -8.95 2.93
C GLY A 58 5.35 -7.69 2.95
N GLU A 59 5.50 -7.00 1.82
CA GLU A 59 6.33 -5.80 1.75
C GLU A 59 5.72 -4.61 2.47
N ALA A 60 6.61 -3.80 2.98
CA ALA A 60 6.29 -2.83 4.00
C ALA A 60 6.26 -1.43 3.37
N VAL A 61 5.09 -0.78 3.40
CA VAL A 61 4.79 0.39 2.56
C VAL A 61 4.14 1.54 3.35
N ARG A 62 4.40 2.78 2.95
CA ARG A 62 3.78 3.99 3.54
C ARG A 62 3.69 5.12 2.53
N ILE A 63 2.57 5.83 2.54
CA ILE A 63 2.47 7.13 1.89
C ILE A 63 3.23 8.15 2.76
N VAL A 64 4.29 8.74 2.21
CA VAL A 64 5.11 9.74 2.89
C VAL A 64 4.65 11.16 2.60
N ALA A 65 4.00 11.38 1.47
CA ALA A 65 3.33 12.63 1.13
C ALA A 65 2.28 12.39 0.03
N SER A 66 1.24 13.21 0.02
CA SER A 66 0.28 13.30 -1.08
C SER A 66 0.44 14.66 -1.75
N GLY A 67 0.45 14.70 -3.09
CA GLY A 67 0.40 15.95 -3.85
C GLY A 67 -0.83 16.80 -3.51
N LEU A 68 -0.81 18.07 -3.94
CA LEU A 68 -1.96 18.97 -3.81
C LEU A 68 -3.21 18.30 -4.42
N PRO A 69 -4.41 18.51 -3.85
CA PRO A 69 -5.65 18.01 -4.45
C PRO A 69 -5.74 18.37 -5.94
N GLY A 70 -5.81 17.36 -6.82
CA GLY A 70 -5.83 17.56 -8.28
C GLY A 70 -4.45 17.66 -8.96
N ARG A 71 -3.33 17.57 -8.22
CA ARG A 71 -1.94 17.54 -8.74
C ARG A 71 -1.13 16.45 -8.07
N GLU A 72 -1.49 15.20 -8.35
CA GLU A 72 -0.88 14.03 -7.77
C GLU A 72 0.24 13.51 -8.67
N PRO A 73 1.36 13.12 -8.06
CA PRO A 73 1.42 11.76 -7.50
C PRO A 73 1.44 11.68 -5.95
N LEU A 74 1.19 10.48 -5.43
CA LEU A 74 1.46 10.05 -4.07
C LEU A 74 2.95 9.66 -3.96
N ALA A 75 3.67 10.24 -3.00
CA ALA A 75 5.01 9.77 -2.66
C ALA A 75 4.87 8.57 -1.71
N VAL A 76 5.32 7.41 -2.16
CA VAL A 76 5.18 6.12 -1.47
C VAL A 76 6.56 5.56 -1.17
N ARG A 77 6.84 5.29 0.11
CA ARG A 77 8.03 4.57 0.53
C ARG A 77 7.74 3.08 0.59
N LEU A 78 8.58 2.30 -0.08
CA LEU A 78 8.60 0.85 -0.09
C LEU A 78 10.02 0.41 0.30
N GLY A 79 10.15 -0.25 1.44
CA GLY A 79 11.47 -0.50 2.05
C GLY A 79 12.26 0.81 2.20
N HIS A 80 13.41 0.90 1.52
CA HIS A 80 14.30 2.08 1.54
C HIS A 80 14.14 3.04 0.36
N THR A 81 13.25 2.73 -0.58
CA THR A 81 13.07 3.52 -1.81
C THR A 81 11.76 4.30 -1.77
N THR A 82 11.76 5.50 -2.34
CA THR A 82 10.55 6.31 -2.48
C THR A 82 10.17 6.45 -3.95
N PHE A 83 8.93 6.10 -4.27
CA PHE A 83 8.35 6.14 -5.60
C PHE A 83 7.24 7.19 -5.65
N ALA A 84 7.05 7.79 -6.83
CA ALA A 84 5.90 8.64 -7.11
C ALA A 84 4.86 7.81 -7.86
N LEU A 85 3.76 7.48 -7.19
CA LEU A 85 2.65 6.74 -7.80
C LEU A 85 1.49 7.68 -8.12
N ARG A 86 0.93 7.58 -9.32
CA ARG A 86 -0.39 8.20 -9.59
C ARG A 86 -1.43 7.52 -8.70
N ARG A 87 -2.52 8.23 -8.37
CA ARG A 87 -3.63 7.63 -7.62
C ARG A 87 -4.17 6.36 -8.27
N HIS A 88 -4.29 6.38 -9.60
CA HIS A 88 -4.66 5.20 -10.37
C HIS A 88 -3.75 4.02 -10.06
N GLU A 89 -2.42 4.20 -10.14
CA GLU A 89 -1.45 3.14 -9.86
C GLU A 89 -1.53 2.65 -8.41
N ALA A 90 -1.65 3.57 -7.45
CA ALA A 90 -1.82 3.22 -6.04
C ALA A 90 -3.13 2.46 -5.75
N SER A 91 -4.16 2.62 -6.58
CA SER A 91 -5.42 1.88 -6.42
C SER A 91 -5.28 0.39 -6.75
N PHE A 92 -4.20 -0.02 -7.42
CA PHE A 92 -3.93 -1.43 -7.71
C PHE A 92 -3.24 -2.13 -6.56
N ILE A 93 -2.79 -1.41 -5.54
CA ILE A 93 -2.03 -1.99 -4.43
C ILE A 93 -2.99 -2.15 -3.24
N HIS A 94 -3.24 -3.38 -2.82
CA HIS A 94 -3.99 -3.64 -1.61
C HIS A 94 -3.05 -3.80 -0.43
N VAL A 95 -3.43 -3.18 0.68
CA VAL A 95 -2.64 -3.15 1.90
C VAL A 95 -3.49 -3.43 3.12
N THR A 96 -2.84 -3.84 4.18
CA THR A 96 -3.44 -3.99 5.50
C THR A 96 -2.67 -3.14 6.51
N ALA A 97 -3.38 -2.58 7.49
CA ALA A 97 -2.79 -1.69 8.47
C ALA A 97 -1.77 -2.40 9.36
N GLY A 98 -0.69 -1.69 9.70
CA GLY A 98 0.44 -2.26 10.42
C GLY A 98 1.44 -2.91 9.47
N ALA A 99 2.69 -2.94 9.88
CA ALA A 99 3.72 -3.68 9.16
C ALA A 99 4.68 -4.31 10.15
N ALA A 100 4.91 -5.61 9.98
CA ALA A 100 5.56 -6.44 10.97
C ALA A 100 7.02 -6.02 11.24
N HIS A 101 7.71 -5.43 10.26
CA HIS A 101 9.18 -5.23 10.30
C HIS A 101 9.64 -3.88 9.72
N HIS A 102 9.09 -2.75 10.18
CA HIS A 102 9.73 -1.45 9.91
C HIS A 102 10.76 -1.12 10.98
N GLY A 103 12.02 -1.02 10.56
CA GLY A 103 13.13 -0.54 11.38
C GLY A 103 13.03 0.92 11.76
#